data_AF-A0A645IFF5-F1
#
_entry.id   AF-A0A645IFF5-F1
#
_cell.length_a   1.000
_cell.length_b   1.000
_cell.length_c   1.000
_cell.angle_alpha   90.00
_cell.angle_beta   90.00
_cell.angle_gamma   90.00
#
_symmetry.space_group_name_H-M   'P 1'
#
loop_
_entity.id
_entity.type
_entity.pdbx_description
1 polymer ?
#
loop_
_entity_poly.entity_id
_entity_poly.type
_entity_poly.pdbx_seq_one_letter_code
_entity_poly.pdbx_strand_id
1 'polypeptide(L)'
;MELSILAAGPFQKFNESVSLVINTKDQAETDYYWNALTKNGGQESSCGWCKDKYGLSWQVVPVEYFALINNADPKVREKAMKNTLQQKKIILEELK
;
A
#
# COMPACT_ATOMS: atom_id res chain seq x y z
N MET A 1 21.97 -9.65 -1.22
CA MET A 1 20.66 -10.28 -0.98
C MET A 1 20.10 -10.64 -2.34
N GLU A 2 19.67 -11.88 -2.52
CA GLU A 2 19.05 -12.37 -3.77
C GLU A 2 17.60 -12.73 -3.45
N LEU A 3 16.65 -12.27 -4.27
CA LEU A 3 15.24 -12.60 -4.17
C LEU A 3 14.85 -13.46 -5.37
N SER A 4 14.38 -14.68 -5.13
CA SER A 4 13.86 -15.58 -6.16
C SER A 4 12.37 -15.83 -5.93
N ILE A 5 11.57 -15.79 -7.00
CA ILE A 5 10.12 -15.98 -6.97
C ILE A 5 9.79 -17.25 -7.77
N LEU A 6 9.16 -18.22 -7.11
CA LEU A 6 8.79 -19.50 -7.71
C LEU A 6 7.27 -19.70 -7.65
N ALA A 7 6.68 -20.09 -8.77
CA ALA A 7 5.29 -20.53 -8.82
C ALA A 7 5.22 -22.04 -8.50
N ALA A 8 4.96 -22.38 -7.23
CA ALA A 8 4.89 -23.78 -6.78
C ALA A 8 3.58 -24.50 -7.15
N GLY A 9 2.67 -23.87 -7.92
CA GLY A 9 1.34 -24.42 -8.22
C GLY A 9 0.28 -24.11 -7.15
N PRO A 10 -0.92 -24.69 -7.24
CA PRO A 10 -2.09 -24.29 -6.44
C PRO A 10 -2.10 -24.82 -4.99
N PHE A 11 -0.98 -25.38 -4.49
CA PHE A 11 -0.94 -26.09 -3.22
C PHE A 11 -0.99 -25.17 -1.99
N GLN A 12 -0.48 -23.94 -2.11
CA GLN A 12 -0.41 -22.97 -1.01
C GLN A 12 -0.88 -21.60 -1.51
N LYS A 13 -1.57 -20.86 -0.63
CA LYS A 13 -2.04 -19.50 -0.92
C LYS A 13 -1.24 -18.51 -0.09
N PHE A 14 -0.91 -17.37 -0.68
CA PHE A 14 -0.39 -16.24 0.07
C PHE A 14 -1.40 -15.76 1.11
N ASN A 15 -0.86 -15.27 2.22
CA ASN A 15 -1.59 -14.54 3.25
C ASN A 15 -0.87 -13.22 3.53
N GLU A 16 -1.44 -12.43 4.41
CA GLU A 16 -0.95 -11.10 4.78
C GLU A 16 0.31 -11.12 5.66
N SER A 17 0.80 -12.30 6.06
CA SER A 17 1.99 -12.42 6.91
C SER A 17 3.28 -11.96 6.23
N VAL A 18 3.32 -11.95 4.89
CA VAL A 18 4.40 -11.38 4.09
C VAL A 18 3.81 -10.38 3.11
N SER A 19 4.41 -9.19 3.04
CA SER A 19 4.04 -8.17 2.05
C SER A 19 5.26 -7.46 1.48
N LEU A 20 5.12 -6.98 0.25
CA LEU A 20 6.11 -6.13 -0.39
C LEU A 20 5.66 -4.67 -0.33
N VAL A 21 6.60 -3.77 -0.07
CA VAL A 21 6.31 -2.33 0.03
C VAL A 21 6.83 -1.62 -1.21
N ILE A 22 5.98 -0.84 -1.86
CA ILE A 22 6.34 0.08 -2.92
C ILE A 22 6.25 1.50 -2.36
N ASN A 23 7.41 2.12 -2.18
CA ASN A 23 7.49 3.53 -1.83
C ASN A 23 7.29 4.37 -3.10
N THR A 24 6.29 5.25 -3.09
CA THR A 24 5.94 6.09 -4.25
C THR A 24 6.25 7.55 -3.97
N LYS A 25 6.70 8.29 -4.98
CA LYS A 25 7.17 9.67 -4.83
C LYS A 25 6.03 10.70 -4.81
N ASP A 26 4.92 10.40 -5.48
CA ASP A 26 3.77 11.28 -5.67
C ASP A 26 2.47 10.48 -5.88
N GLN A 27 1.34 11.19 -5.93
CA GLN A 27 0.02 10.59 -6.09
C GLN A 27 -0.13 9.87 -7.44
N ALA A 28 0.50 10.35 -8.52
CA ALA A 28 0.39 9.74 -9.82
C ALA A 28 1.06 8.35 -9.83
N GLU A 29 2.20 8.22 -9.17
CA GLU A 29 2.89 6.95 -8.99
C GLU A 29 2.13 6.01 -8.04
N THR A 30 1.56 6.53 -6.94
CA THR A 30 0.65 5.77 -6.08
C THR A 30 -0.52 5.19 -6.88
N ASP A 31 -1.16 6.01 -7.70
CA ASP A 31 -2.30 5.62 -8.52
C ASP A 31 -1.91 4.60 -9.58
N TYR A 32 -0.74 4.76 -10.21
CA TYR A 32 -0.22 3.82 -11.19
C TYR A 32 -0.06 2.41 -10.60
N TYR A 33 0.69 2.27 -9.50
CA TYR A 33 0.93 0.97 -8.88
C TYR A 33 -0.33 0.38 -8.24
N TRP A 34 -1.13 1.20 -7.56
CA TRP A 34 -2.40 0.75 -6.99
C TRP A 34 -3.29 0.13 -8.07
N ASN A 35 -3.48 0.85 -9.18
CA ASN A 35 -4.29 0.36 -10.29
C ASN A 35 -3.67 -0.88 -10.95
N ALA A 36 -2.35 -0.94 -11.10
CA ALA A 36 -1.69 -2.09 -11.69
C ALA A 36 -1.88 -3.37 -10.86
N LEU A 37 -1.83 -3.25 -9.53
CA LEU A 37 -1.95 -4.39 -8.61
C LEU A 37 -3.40 -4.82 -8.40
N THR A 38 -4.34 -3.88 -8.31
CA THR A 38 -5.75 -4.16 -7.96
C THR A 38 -6.61 -4.54 -9.17
N LYS A 39 -6.17 -4.24 -10.40
CA LYS A 39 -6.87 -4.64 -11.63
C LYS A 39 -6.69 -6.13 -11.95
N ASN A 40 -7.53 -6.65 -12.84
CA ASN A 40 -7.42 -8.01 -13.41
C ASN A 40 -7.32 -9.15 -12.38
N GLY A 41 -8.12 -9.08 -11.32
CA GLY A 41 -8.19 -10.11 -10.28
C GLY A 41 -7.45 -9.76 -8.98
N GLY A 42 -6.85 -8.58 -8.88
CA GLY A 42 -6.37 -8.03 -7.61
C GLY A 42 -7.49 -7.61 -6.68
N GLN A 43 -7.14 -7.29 -5.43
CA GLN A 43 -8.08 -6.91 -4.38
C GLN A 43 -7.57 -5.70 -3.62
N GLU A 44 -8.44 -4.73 -3.41
CA GLU A 44 -8.16 -3.60 -2.54
C GLU A 44 -8.29 -4.02 -1.07
N SER A 45 -7.38 -3.53 -0.23
CA SER A 45 -7.47 -3.58 1.22
C SER A 45 -7.36 -2.15 1.79
N SER A 46 -7.22 -2.04 3.10
CA SER A 46 -7.21 -0.75 3.83
C SER A 46 -5.80 -0.17 3.95
N CYS A 47 -5.71 1.14 4.16
CA CYS A 47 -4.49 1.84 4.57
C CYS A 47 -3.28 1.64 3.62
N GLY A 48 -3.52 1.62 2.31
CA GLY A 48 -2.48 1.41 1.29
C GLY A 48 -2.17 -0.07 1.01
N TRP A 49 -2.86 -1.01 1.66
CA TRP A 49 -2.71 -2.43 1.39
C TRP A 49 -3.57 -2.87 0.19
N CYS A 50 -3.02 -3.79 -0.60
CA CYS A 50 -3.76 -4.48 -1.66
C CYS A 50 -3.17 -5.87 -1.89
N LYS A 51 -3.88 -6.69 -2.66
CA LYS A 51 -3.37 -7.96 -3.18
C LYS A 51 -3.36 -7.93 -4.69
N ASP A 52 -2.34 -8.52 -5.29
CA ASP A 52 -2.32 -8.75 -6.73
C ASP A 52 -3.20 -9.95 -7.13
N LYS A 53 -3.29 -10.22 -8.43
CA LYS A 53 -4.06 -11.35 -9.00
C LYS A 53 -3.58 -12.73 -8.54
N TYR A 54 -2.40 -12.85 -7.95
CA TYR A 54 -1.84 -14.09 -7.41
C TYR A 54 -2.09 -14.21 -5.89
N GLY A 55 -2.64 -13.17 -5.26
CA GLY A 55 -2.95 -13.12 -3.84
C GLY A 55 -1.80 -12.63 -2.95
N LEU A 56 -0.66 -12.23 -3.53
CA LEU A 56 0.45 -11.67 -2.77
C LEU A 56 0.06 -10.29 -2.22
N SER A 57 0.36 -10.04 -0.95
CA SER A 57 0.07 -8.75 -0.32
C SER A 57 1.12 -7.69 -0.66
N TRP A 58 0.64 -6.49 -0.96
CA TRP A 58 1.43 -5.31 -1.29
C TRP A 58 0.99 -4.11 -0.44
N GLN A 59 1.92 -3.22 -0.17
CA GLN A 59 1.68 -1.92 0.44
C GLN A 59 2.17 -0.84 -0.52
N VAL A 60 1.25 -0.08 -1.10
CA VAL A 60 1.59 1.06 -1.97
C VAL A 60 1.51 2.32 -1.12
N VAL A 61 2.67 2.83 -0.72
CA VAL A 61 2.77 3.88 0.30
C VAL A 61 3.56 5.06 -0.26
N PRO A 62 3.01 6.28 -0.26
CA PRO A 62 3.77 7.46 -0.62
C PRO A 62 4.88 7.75 0.41
N VAL A 63 6.05 8.20 -0.03
CA VAL A 63 7.13 8.59 0.89
C VAL A 63 6.68 9.73 1.81
N GLU A 64 5.88 10.67 1.29
CA GLU A 64 5.32 11.79 2.05
C GLU A 64 4.38 11.33 3.19
N TYR A 65 3.72 10.17 3.06
CA TYR A 65 2.87 9.62 4.13
C TYR A 65 3.66 9.43 5.43
N PHE A 66 4.88 8.89 5.34
CA PHE A 66 5.74 8.67 6.51
C PHE A 66 6.14 9.98 7.20
N ALA A 67 6.32 11.05 6.43
CA ALA A 67 6.61 12.38 6.99
C ALA A 67 5.39 12.96 7.74
N LEU A 68 4.17 12.70 7.26
CA LEU A 68 2.94 13.17 7.89
C LEU A 68 2.64 12.43 9.20
N ILE A 69 2.74 11.09 9.22
CA ILE A 69 2.47 10.32 10.44
C ILE A 69 3.57 10.44 11.50
N ASN A 70 4.78 10.87 11.13
CA ASN A 70 5.87 11.14 12.07
C ASN A 70 6.09 12.64 12.30
N ASN A 71 5.15 13.50 11.86
CA ASN A 71 5.30 14.94 12.00
C ASN A 71 5.36 15.34 13.48
N ALA A 72 6.14 16.37 13.79
CA ALA A 72 6.26 16.92 15.13
C ALA A 72 4.95 17.55 15.62
N ASP A 73 4.16 18.15 14.73
CA ASP A 73 2.83 18.68 15.06
C ASP A 73 1.82 17.53 15.25
N PRO A 74 1.27 17.36 16.48
CA PRO A 74 0.28 16.32 16.75
C PRO A 74 -0.97 16.43 15.88
N LYS A 75 -1.39 17.66 15.50
CA LYS A 75 -2.60 17.85 14.69
C LYS A 75 -2.42 17.30 13.29
N VAL A 76 -1.25 17.51 12.69
CA VAL A 76 -0.90 16.99 11.37
C VAL A 76 -0.86 15.46 11.41
N ARG A 77 -0.17 14.90 12.41
CA ARG A 77 -0.07 13.45 12.60
C ARG A 77 -1.44 12.79 12.82
N GLU A 78 -2.26 13.34 13.71
CA GLU A 78 -3.59 12.81 14.01
C GLU A 78 -4.52 12.86 12.80
N LYS A 79 -4.48 13.95 12.03
CA LYS A 79 -5.24 14.08 10.78
C LYS A 79 -4.82 13.03 9.76
N ALA A 80 -3.51 12.88 9.54
CA ALA A 80 -2.98 11.90 8.59
C ALA A 80 -3.36 10.46 9.01
N MET A 81 -3.19 10.10 10.29
CA MET A 81 -3.57 8.78 10.80
C MET A 81 -5.07 8.53 10.67
N LYS A 82 -5.91 9.49 11.07
CA LYS A 82 -7.37 9.37 11.01
C LYS A 82 -7.86 9.15 9.58
N ASN A 83 -7.36 9.93 8.64
CA ASN A 83 -7.79 9.85 7.24
C ASN A 83 -7.28 8.56 6.58
N THR A 84 -6.07 8.11 6.93
CA THR A 84 -5.55 6.83 6.44
C THR A 84 -6.42 5.64 6.85
N LEU A 85 -6.96 5.62 8.07
CA LEU A 85 -7.85 4.55 8.56
C LEU A 85 -9.18 4.49 7.80
N GLN A 86 -9.59 5.56 7.13
CA GLN A 86 -10.80 5.63 6.32
C GLN A 86 -10.54 5.30 4.85
N GLN A 87 -9.28 5.23 4.45
CA GLN A 87 -8.87 5.06 3.07
C GLN A 87 -8.48 3.61 2.76
N LYS A 88 -8.77 3.19 1.54
CA LYS A 88 -8.18 1.98 0.94
C LYS A 88 -6.85 2.32 0.29
N LYS A 89 -6.90 3.09 -0.80
CA LYS A 89 -5.73 3.72 -1.43
C LYS A 89 -5.39 5.00 -0.69
N ILE A 90 -4.11 5.26 -0.45
CA ILE A 90 -3.67 6.51 0.18
C ILE A 90 -3.86 7.69 -0.79
N ILE A 91 -4.57 8.73 -0.34
CA ILE A 91 -4.78 9.98 -1.07
C ILE A 91 -4.04 11.10 -0.33
N LEU A 92 -2.89 11.54 -0.86
CA LEU A 92 -1.99 12.49 -0.23
C LEU A 92 -2.63 13.84 0.09
N GLU A 93 -3.49 14.35 -0.79
CA GLU A 93 -4.16 15.63 -0.58
C GLU A 93 -5.07 15.62 0.66
N GLU A 94 -5.67 14.48 0.99
CA GLU A 94 -6.54 14.35 2.14
C GLU A 94 -5.75 14.20 3.45
N LEU A 95 -4.45 13.90 3.41
CA LEU A 95 -3.63 13.71 4.60
C LEU A 95 -3.00 15.02 5.13
N LYS A 96 -2.95 16.07 4.30
CA LYS A 96 -2.42 17.40 4.61
C LYS A 96 -3.52 18.26 5.20
#